data_AF-A0A1J5TRL1-F1
#
_entry.id   AF-A0A1J5TRL1-F1
#
_cell.length_a   1.000
_cell.length_b   1.000
_cell.length_c   1.000
_cell.angle_alpha   90.00
_cell.angle_beta   90.00
_cell.angle_gamma   90.00
#
_symmetry.space_group_name_H-M   'P 1'
#
loop_
_entity.id
_entity.type
_entity.pdbx_description
1 polymer ?
#
loop_
_entity_poly.entity_id
_entity_poly.type
_entity_poly.pdbx_seq_one_letter_code
_entity_poly.pdbx_strand_id
1 'polypeptide(L)'
;MCRERAPFAYLAMHRLRFLILPLLLLLAACAGGSYIMVLTAAGGKKVQVPLGPGGPQETENSEIRISLATFSIPPGKKEMLFLFAVLFKKGVPPKRVQVDDVSEDPVTPLVDDKSPKLEPDHIWRAIHPFVPTSVDQVPWLNYEGTTMRIYRFTITFADGHTEKFYQATPMPAFVKDYVKDRLGFAKPTAPESN
;
A
#
# COMPACT_ATOMS: atom_id res chain seq x y z
N MET A 1 19.18 -81.34 -38.70
CA MET A 1 20.42 -80.58 -38.46
C MET A 1 20.01 -79.17 -38.03
N CYS A 2 20.17 -78.81 -36.75
CA CYS A 2 21.24 -77.92 -36.25
C CYS A 2 21.32 -76.62 -37.08
N ARG A 3 21.26 -75.41 -36.52
CA ARG A 3 21.86 -74.93 -35.27
C ARG A 3 21.41 -73.47 -34.99
N GLU A 4 21.39 -73.14 -33.71
CA GLU A 4 21.38 -71.84 -33.03
C GLU A 4 22.04 -70.65 -33.75
N ARG A 5 21.54 -69.41 -33.54
CA ARG A 5 22.15 -68.41 -32.61
C ARG A 5 21.33 -67.10 -32.54
N ALA A 6 21.42 -66.48 -31.37
CA ALA A 6 20.54 -65.47 -30.81
C ALA A 6 21.19 -64.04 -30.84
N PRO A 7 20.86 -63.08 -29.94
CA PRO A 7 20.23 -61.80 -30.29
C PRO A 7 21.09 -60.57 -29.90
N PHE A 8 21.03 -59.43 -30.60
CA PHE A 8 21.64 -58.20 -30.09
C PHE A 8 20.98 -56.96 -30.69
N ALA A 9 20.09 -56.30 -29.94
CA ALA A 9 19.85 -54.85 -30.00
C ALA A 9 18.74 -54.41 -29.03
N TYR A 10 18.99 -54.44 -27.71
CA TYR A 10 18.14 -53.73 -26.75
C TYR A 10 19.00 -53.25 -25.57
N LEU A 11 19.83 -52.23 -25.78
CA LEU A 11 20.56 -51.57 -24.70
C LEU A 11 21.06 -50.19 -25.14
N ALA A 12 20.14 -49.26 -25.40
CA ALA A 12 20.52 -47.86 -25.66
C ALA A 12 19.47 -46.80 -25.28
N MET A 13 18.50 -47.08 -24.40
CA MET A 13 17.41 -46.10 -24.12
C MET A 13 17.04 -45.90 -22.64
N HIS A 14 17.92 -46.22 -21.68
CA HIS A 14 17.60 -46.05 -20.26
C HIS A 14 18.54 -45.15 -19.43
N ARG A 15 19.63 -44.63 -19.98
CA ARG A 15 20.54 -43.76 -19.21
C ARG A 15 20.26 -42.26 -19.32
N LEU A 16 19.40 -41.81 -20.24
CA LEU A 16 19.13 -40.38 -20.44
C LEU A 16 17.91 -39.84 -19.68
N ARG A 17 17.15 -40.70 -18.97
CA ARG A 17 15.95 -40.29 -18.22
C ARG A 17 16.21 -39.85 -16.77
N PHE A 18 17.39 -40.11 -16.22
CA PHE A 18 17.69 -39.81 -14.80
C PHE A 18 18.41 -38.47 -14.55
N LEU A 19 18.77 -37.72 -15.59
CA LEU A 19 19.52 -36.46 -15.46
C LEU A 19 18.67 -35.18 -15.61
N ILE A 20 17.41 -35.28 -16.04
CA ILE A 20 16.54 -34.09 -16.26
C ILE A 20 15.74 -33.74 -14.99
N LEU A 21 15.55 -34.68 -14.06
CA LEU A 21 14.74 -34.47 -12.85
C LEU A 21 15.35 -33.51 -11.80
N PRO A 22 16.68 -33.45 -11.55
CA PRO A 22 17.20 -32.50 -10.55
C PRO A 22 17.26 -31.05 -11.05
N LEU A 23 17.19 -30.80 -12.37
CA LEU A 23 17.27 -29.44 -12.93
C LEU A 23 15.96 -28.65 -12.80
N LEU A 24 14.81 -29.33 -12.77
CA LEU A 24 13.49 -28.71 -12.57
C LEU A 24 13.24 -28.28 -11.11
N LEU A 25 13.98 -28.84 -10.14
CA LEU A 25 13.86 -28.46 -8.72
C LEU A 25 14.57 -27.14 -8.36
N LEU A 26 15.54 -26.70 -9.17
CA LEU A 26 16.30 -25.48 -8.91
C LEU A 26 15.59 -24.19 -9.38
N LEU A 27 14.51 -24.31 -10.15
CA LEU A 27 13.75 -23.16 -10.68
C LEU A 27 12.56 -22.75 -9.77
N ALA A 28 12.29 -23.48 -8.68
CA ALA A 28 11.15 -23.21 -7.80
C ALA A 28 11.44 -22.21 -6.65
N ALA A 29 12.67 -21.69 -6.52
CA ALA A 29 13.10 -20.98 -5.30
C ALA A 29 13.06 -19.44 -5.35
N CYS A 30 12.63 -18.81 -6.45
CA CYS A 30 12.43 -17.35 -6.49
C CYS A 30 10.96 -16.96 -6.21
N ALA A 31 10.34 -17.54 -5.19
CA ALA A 31 9.12 -16.95 -4.63
C ALA A 31 9.57 -15.84 -3.67
N GLY A 32 9.59 -14.59 -4.17
CA GLY A 32 9.95 -13.41 -3.39
C GLY A 32 9.13 -13.32 -2.10
N GLY A 33 9.81 -13.29 -0.96
CA GLY A 33 9.17 -13.23 0.35
C GLY A 33 8.38 -11.94 0.52
N SER A 34 7.12 -12.04 0.91
CA SER A 34 6.36 -10.91 1.44
C SER A 34 6.90 -10.56 2.82
N TYR A 35 7.41 -9.34 2.99
CA TYR A 35 7.85 -8.85 4.30
C TYR A 35 6.69 -8.15 4.99
N ILE A 36 6.52 -8.37 6.30
CA ILE A 36 5.52 -7.65 7.11
C ILE A 36 6.26 -6.64 7.99
N MET A 37 5.91 -5.37 7.86
CA MET A 37 6.32 -4.31 8.77
C MET A 37 5.26 -4.13 9.86
N VAL A 38 5.67 -4.03 11.12
CA VAL A 38 4.75 -3.72 12.22
C VAL A 38 4.91 -2.26 12.59
N LEU A 39 3.89 -1.46 12.32
CA LEU A 39 3.83 -0.05 12.70
C LEU A 39 3.03 0.15 13.98
N THR A 40 3.31 1.23 14.70
CA THR A 40 2.51 1.63 15.86
C THR A 40 1.65 2.82 15.45
N ALA A 41 0.33 2.66 15.49
CA ALA A 41 -0.65 3.72 15.30
C ALA A 41 -1.03 4.35 16.66
N ALA A 42 -1.80 5.45 16.58
CA ALA A 42 -2.41 6.14 17.71
C ALA A 42 -3.04 5.18 18.74
N GLY A 43 -2.85 5.47 20.02
CA GLY A 43 -3.27 4.60 21.13
C GLY A 43 -2.45 3.31 21.25
N GLY A 44 -1.24 3.26 20.67
CA GLY A 44 -0.31 2.13 20.79
C GLY A 44 -0.67 0.90 19.94
N LYS A 45 -1.68 1.00 19.07
CA LYS A 45 -2.14 -0.13 18.25
C LYS A 45 -1.07 -0.59 17.27
N LYS A 46 -0.78 -1.88 17.24
CA LYS A 46 0.12 -2.48 16.23
C LYS A 46 -0.65 -2.76 14.94
N VAL A 47 -0.15 -2.24 13.83
CA VAL A 47 -0.70 -2.43 12.48
C VAL A 47 0.32 -3.22 11.67
N GLN A 48 -0.11 -4.36 11.13
CA GLN A 48 0.70 -5.17 10.23
C GLN A 48 0.53 -4.66 8.80
N VAL A 49 1.65 -4.31 8.17
CA VAL A 49 1.70 -3.71 6.83
C VAL A 49 2.54 -4.62 5.95
N PRO A 50 1.90 -5.40 5.05
CA PRO A 50 2.63 -6.14 4.03
C PRO A 50 3.39 -5.18 3.11
N LEU A 51 4.64 -5.51 2.80
CA LEU A 51 5.48 -4.77 1.87
C LEU A 51 5.72 -5.60 0.60
N GLY A 52 5.63 -4.93 -0.55
CA GLY A 52 6.05 -5.45 -1.85
C GLY A 52 7.18 -4.61 -2.47
N PRO A 53 7.56 -4.89 -3.72
CA PRO A 53 8.65 -4.19 -4.43
C PRO A 53 8.52 -2.65 -4.55
N GLY A 54 7.33 -2.09 -4.30
CA GLY A 54 7.04 -0.65 -4.33
C GLY A 54 6.72 -0.02 -2.97
N GLY A 55 6.87 -0.75 -1.85
CA GLY A 55 6.48 -0.29 -0.51
C GLY A 55 5.24 -1.00 0.03
N PRO A 56 4.48 -0.36 0.94
CA PRO A 56 3.24 -0.92 1.48
C PRO A 56 2.30 -1.39 0.37
N GLN A 57 1.81 -2.62 0.50
CA GLN A 57 0.78 -3.13 -0.40
C GLN A 57 -0.55 -2.44 -0.10
N GLU A 58 -1.41 -2.41 -1.12
CA GLU A 58 -2.80 -1.98 -0.95
C GLU A 58 -3.53 -2.91 0.01
N THR A 59 -4.31 -2.33 0.91
CA THR A 59 -5.14 -3.08 1.84
C THR A 59 -6.35 -3.62 1.10
N GLU A 60 -6.50 -4.93 1.11
CA GLU A 60 -7.51 -5.63 0.32
C GLU A 60 -8.05 -6.84 1.07
N ASN A 61 -9.37 -7.03 1.01
CA ASN A 61 -10.02 -8.26 1.46
C ASN A 61 -11.01 -8.74 0.38
N SER A 62 -11.93 -9.65 0.73
CA SER A 62 -12.91 -10.16 -0.23
C SER A 62 -13.98 -9.12 -0.65
N GLU A 63 -14.11 -8.02 0.07
CA GLU A 63 -15.21 -7.04 -0.08
C GLU A 63 -14.74 -5.72 -0.65
N ILE A 64 -13.55 -5.27 -0.28
CA ILE A 64 -12.99 -3.98 -0.70
C ILE A 64 -11.51 -4.05 -1.06
N ARG A 65 -11.04 -2.99 -1.72
CA ARG A 65 -9.63 -2.64 -1.87
C ARG A 65 -9.47 -1.14 -1.65
N ILE A 66 -8.55 -0.73 -0.78
CA ILE A 66 -8.13 0.67 -0.68
C ILE A 66 -7.14 0.92 -1.82
N SER A 67 -7.60 1.59 -2.87
CA SER A 67 -6.82 1.86 -4.08
C SER A 67 -6.06 3.19 -4.01
N LEU A 68 -6.45 4.08 -3.10
CA LEU A 68 -5.76 5.35 -2.89
C LEU A 68 -5.87 5.80 -1.44
N ALA A 69 -4.73 6.15 -0.84
CA ALA A 69 -4.66 6.94 0.38
C ALA A 69 -3.37 7.77 0.28
N THR A 70 -3.49 9.01 -0.18
CA THR A 70 -2.34 9.86 -0.44
C THR A 70 -2.71 11.32 -0.21
N PHE A 71 -1.78 12.23 -0.52
CA PHE A 71 -2.10 13.64 -0.65
C PHE A 71 -1.59 14.21 -1.96
N SER A 72 -2.08 15.39 -2.32
CA SER A 72 -1.57 16.21 -3.41
C SER A 72 -1.47 17.66 -2.96
N ILE A 73 -0.61 18.44 -3.62
CA ILE A 73 -0.53 19.89 -3.44
C ILE A 73 -0.84 20.53 -4.80
N PRO A 74 -2.03 21.12 -4.97
CA PRO A 74 -2.42 21.71 -6.24
C PRO A 74 -1.43 22.80 -6.69
N PRO A 75 -1.16 22.94 -8.00
CA PRO A 75 -0.33 24.02 -8.51
C PRO A 75 -0.84 25.40 -8.07
N GLY A 76 0.06 26.24 -7.56
CA GLY A 76 -0.25 27.61 -7.14
C GLY A 76 -1.03 27.74 -5.83
N LYS A 77 -1.33 26.63 -5.13
CA LYS A 77 -2.02 26.66 -3.83
C LYS A 77 -1.09 26.21 -2.71
N LYS A 78 -1.19 26.88 -1.56
CA LYS A 78 -0.59 26.46 -0.29
C LYS A 78 -1.56 25.59 0.50
N GLU A 79 -2.01 24.52 -0.13
CA GLU A 79 -3.07 23.64 0.38
C GLU A 79 -2.66 22.18 0.12
N MET A 80 -2.85 21.32 1.11
CA MET A 80 -2.73 19.88 0.97
C MET A 80 -4.12 19.28 0.78
N LEU A 81 -4.29 18.48 -0.26
CA LEU A 81 -5.51 17.71 -0.48
C LEU A 81 -5.22 16.26 -0.15
N PHE A 82 -5.80 15.72 0.92
CA PHE A 82 -5.80 14.28 1.16
C PHE A 82 -6.80 13.62 0.21
N LEU A 83 -6.37 12.56 -0.45
CA LEU A 83 -7.11 11.86 -1.49
C LEU A 83 -7.30 10.40 -1.09
N PHE A 84 -8.56 9.95 -1.10
CA PHE A 84 -8.93 8.60 -0.71
C PHE A 84 -9.78 7.94 -1.79
N ALA A 85 -9.54 6.66 -2.04
CA ALA A 85 -10.37 5.86 -2.93
C ALA A 85 -10.49 4.42 -2.42
N VAL A 86 -11.72 3.90 -2.46
CA VAL A 86 -12.06 2.52 -2.06
C VAL A 86 -12.88 1.88 -3.16
N LEU A 87 -12.40 0.76 -3.69
CA LEU A 87 -13.14 -0.08 -4.61
C LEU A 87 -13.98 -1.08 -3.81
N PHE A 88 -15.29 -1.13 -4.07
CA PHE A 88 -16.23 -2.10 -3.47
C PHE A 88 -16.49 -3.25 -4.44
N LYS A 89 -16.09 -4.47 -4.06
CA LYS A 89 -16.05 -5.65 -4.95
C LYS A 89 -17.36 -6.44 -4.99
N LYS A 90 -18.08 -6.52 -3.86
CA LYS A 90 -19.20 -7.47 -3.68
C LYS A 90 -20.60 -6.85 -3.86
N GLY A 91 -20.70 -5.66 -4.43
CA GLY A 91 -22.00 -5.01 -4.66
C GLY A 91 -22.79 -4.67 -3.40
N VAL A 92 -22.26 -4.91 -2.19
CA VAL A 92 -22.81 -4.36 -0.95
C VAL A 92 -22.33 -2.92 -0.83
N PRO A 93 -23.19 -1.92 -1.01
CA PRO A 93 -22.78 -0.53 -0.97
C PRO A 93 -22.45 -0.14 0.48
N PRO A 94 -21.49 0.78 0.67
CA PRO A 94 -21.27 1.37 1.98
C PRO A 94 -22.48 2.23 2.38
N LYS A 95 -22.78 2.24 3.68
CA LYS A 95 -23.72 3.18 4.31
C LYS A 95 -22.99 4.37 4.93
N ARG A 96 -21.74 4.19 5.36
CA ARG A 96 -20.87 5.25 5.89
C ARG A 96 -19.42 4.89 5.61
N VAL A 97 -18.61 5.88 5.24
CA VAL A 97 -17.16 5.76 5.15
C VAL A 97 -16.51 6.85 6.00
N GLN A 98 -15.72 6.45 6.97
CA GLN A 98 -14.91 7.36 7.78
C GLN A 98 -13.44 7.12 7.51
N VAL A 99 -12.66 8.20 7.43
CA VAL A 99 -11.20 8.14 7.30
C VAL A 99 -10.59 8.99 8.38
N ASP A 100 -9.72 8.38 9.17
CA ASP A 100 -8.92 9.04 10.19
C ASP A 100 -7.44 8.87 9.86
N ASP A 101 -6.64 9.91 10.10
CA ASP A 101 -5.20 9.75 10.24
C ASP A 101 -4.90 9.29 11.68
N VAL A 102 -4.38 8.07 11.78
CA VAL A 102 -4.03 7.41 13.05
C VAL A 102 -2.53 7.21 13.18
N SER A 103 -1.73 7.98 12.44
CA SER A 103 -0.27 7.88 12.50
C SER A 103 0.28 8.25 13.87
N GLU A 104 -0.35 9.23 14.53
CA GLU A 104 0.06 9.85 15.78
C GLU A 104 -1.15 10.17 16.65
N ASP A 105 -0.92 10.40 17.95
CA ASP A 105 -1.92 10.91 18.87
C ASP A 105 -1.87 12.46 18.91
N PRO A 106 -3.03 13.15 18.97
CA PRO A 106 -4.37 12.58 18.88
C PRO A 106 -4.74 12.18 17.43
N VAL A 107 -5.66 11.22 17.31
CA VAL A 107 -6.25 10.82 16.02
C VAL A 107 -6.85 12.05 15.33
N THR A 108 -6.49 12.25 14.06
CA THR A 108 -6.98 13.38 13.25
C THR A 108 -8.09 12.89 12.32
N PRO A 109 -9.36 13.31 12.49
CA PRO A 109 -10.43 12.94 11.57
C PRO A 109 -10.26 13.69 10.25
N LEU A 110 -10.36 12.97 9.12
CA LEU A 110 -10.23 13.55 7.78
C LEU A 110 -11.56 13.50 7.02
N VAL A 111 -12.25 12.37 7.02
CA VAL A 111 -13.51 12.19 6.28
C VAL A 111 -14.55 11.51 7.16
N ASP A 112 -15.78 12.00 7.10
CA ASP A 112 -16.98 11.33 7.63
C ASP A 112 -18.12 11.44 6.61
N ASP A 113 -18.14 10.52 5.65
CA ASP A 113 -19.17 10.43 4.63
C ASP A 113 -20.30 9.51 5.11
N LYS A 114 -21.43 10.13 5.48
CA LYS A 114 -22.63 9.44 6.00
C LYS A 114 -23.59 8.96 4.91
N SER A 115 -23.32 9.27 3.64
CA SER A 115 -24.14 8.84 2.51
C SER A 115 -23.25 8.64 1.27
N PRO A 116 -22.31 7.69 1.34
CA PRO A 116 -21.28 7.51 0.32
C PRO A 116 -21.89 7.14 -1.02
N LYS A 117 -21.48 7.87 -2.05
CA LYS A 117 -21.88 7.61 -3.43
C LYS A 117 -20.75 6.88 -4.15
N LEU A 118 -21.11 5.79 -4.81
CA LEU A 118 -20.18 5.06 -5.67
C LEU A 118 -20.22 5.62 -7.08
N GLU A 119 -19.05 5.76 -7.68
CA GLU A 119 -18.87 5.95 -9.12
C GLU A 119 -19.28 4.67 -9.88
N PRO A 120 -19.49 4.73 -11.22
CA PRO A 120 -19.94 3.58 -12.01
C PRO A 120 -19.06 2.33 -11.93
N ASP A 121 -17.79 2.47 -11.55
CA ASP A 121 -16.80 1.41 -11.36
C ASP A 121 -16.77 0.87 -9.92
N HIS A 122 -17.80 1.18 -9.12
CA HIS A 122 -17.90 0.83 -7.70
C HIS A 122 -16.81 1.46 -6.82
N ILE A 123 -16.23 2.57 -7.26
CA ILE A 123 -15.25 3.33 -6.47
C ILE A 123 -15.95 4.43 -5.69
N TRP A 124 -15.68 4.48 -4.39
CA TRP A 124 -15.92 5.67 -3.57
C TRP A 124 -14.67 6.53 -3.55
N ARG A 125 -14.82 7.84 -3.66
CA ARG A 125 -13.72 8.80 -3.55
C ARG A 125 -14.04 9.91 -2.55
N ALA A 126 -13.01 10.38 -1.86
CA ALA A 126 -13.09 11.57 -1.05
C ALA A 126 -11.83 12.42 -1.16
N ILE A 127 -12.04 13.73 -1.02
CA ILE A 127 -10.99 14.74 -0.94
C ILE A 127 -11.19 15.49 0.36
N HIS A 128 -10.15 15.57 1.18
CA HIS A 128 -10.14 16.42 2.37
C HIS A 128 -9.11 17.54 2.20
N PRO A 129 -9.55 18.80 2.02
CA PRO A 129 -8.66 19.94 1.96
C PRO A 129 -8.12 20.31 3.33
N PHE A 130 -6.84 20.66 3.37
CA PHE A 130 -6.15 21.11 4.57
C PHE A 130 -5.16 22.22 4.23
N VAL A 131 -5.33 23.37 4.85
CA VAL A 131 -4.48 24.55 4.64
C VAL A 131 -3.65 24.76 5.91
N PRO A 132 -2.43 24.21 5.98
CA PRO A 132 -1.57 24.44 7.14
C PRO A 132 -1.08 25.89 7.13
N THR A 133 -1.15 26.56 8.27
CA THR A 133 -0.63 27.92 8.46
C THR A 133 0.81 27.93 8.98
N SER A 134 1.29 26.80 9.50
CA SER A 134 2.67 26.59 9.92
C SER A 134 3.09 25.12 9.77
N VAL A 135 4.40 24.86 9.81
CA VAL A 135 4.93 23.50 9.77
C VAL A 135 4.57 22.69 11.03
N ASP A 136 4.33 23.36 12.16
CA ASP A 136 4.00 22.71 13.43
C ASP A 136 2.61 22.04 13.41
N GLN A 137 1.72 22.48 12.51
CA GLN A 137 0.43 21.81 12.27
C GLN A 137 0.59 20.51 11.47
N VAL A 138 1.79 20.25 10.94
CA VAL A 138 2.10 19.11 10.08
C VAL A 138 3.44 18.49 10.51
N PRO A 139 3.58 18.11 11.80
CA PRO A 139 4.88 17.85 12.43
C PRO A 139 5.69 16.76 11.71
N TRP A 140 5.00 15.82 11.06
CA TRP A 140 5.63 14.75 10.28
C TRP A 140 6.50 15.24 9.12
N LEU A 141 6.32 16.47 8.64
CA LEU A 141 7.20 17.10 7.64
C LEU A 141 8.62 17.35 8.16
N ASN A 142 8.78 17.45 9.48
CA ASN A 142 10.06 17.70 10.14
C ASN A 142 10.74 16.41 10.63
N TYR A 143 10.06 15.26 10.59
CA TYR A 143 10.67 14.00 10.99
C TYR A 143 11.77 13.62 10.00
N GLU A 144 12.84 13.01 10.50
CA GLU A 144 13.96 12.59 9.65
C GLU A 144 13.62 11.34 8.82
N GLY A 145 14.33 11.15 7.71
CA GLY A 145 14.24 9.94 6.89
C GLY A 145 12.87 9.70 6.26
N THR A 146 12.52 8.43 6.05
CA THR A 146 11.19 8.02 5.56
C THR A 146 10.29 7.74 6.76
N THR A 147 9.11 8.37 6.78
CA THR A 147 8.07 8.08 7.79
C THR A 147 6.89 7.37 7.14
N MET A 148 6.03 6.75 7.95
CA MET A 148 4.80 6.11 7.47
C MET A 148 3.60 6.88 8.01
N ARG A 149 2.69 7.30 7.13
CA ARG A 149 1.35 7.70 7.54
C ARG A 149 0.44 6.48 7.55
N ILE A 150 -0.47 6.39 8.51
CA ILE A 150 -1.43 5.29 8.63
C ILE A 150 -2.83 5.89 8.63
N TYR A 151 -3.61 5.55 7.61
CA TYR A 151 -5.00 5.95 7.49
C TYR A 151 -5.91 4.79 7.90
N ARG A 152 -6.81 5.04 8.84
CA ARG A 152 -7.84 4.09 9.24
C ARG A 152 -9.12 4.39 8.50
N PHE A 153 -9.57 3.44 7.69
CA PHE A 153 -10.88 3.46 7.06
C PHE A 153 -11.85 2.66 7.94
N THR A 154 -12.91 3.31 8.42
CA THR A 154 -14.02 2.63 9.09
C THR A 154 -15.21 2.65 8.13
N ILE A 155 -15.62 1.48 7.65
CA ILE A 155 -16.69 1.33 6.67
C ILE A 155 -17.85 0.62 7.35
N THR A 156 -19.00 1.26 7.41
CA THR A 156 -20.26 0.62 7.78
C THR A 156 -21.01 0.27 6.51
N PHE A 157 -21.33 -1.01 6.31
CA PHE A 157 -22.02 -1.52 5.13
C PHE A 157 -23.55 -1.40 5.29
N ALA A 158 -24.27 -1.57 4.18
CA ALA A 158 -25.73 -1.43 4.14
C ALA A 158 -26.48 -2.42 5.05
N ASP A 159 -25.92 -3.61 5.28
CA ASP A 159 -26.45 -4.63 6.20
C ASP A 159 -26.14 -4.33 7.69
N GLY A 160 -25.42 -3.24 7.97
CA GLY A 160 -25.13 -2.74 9.30
C GLY A 160 -23.80 -3.22 9.90
N HIS A 161 -23.08 -4.17 9.29
CA HIS A 161 -21.77 -4.56 9.80
C HIS A 161 -20.73 -3.46 9.54
N THR A 162 -19.68 -3.41 10.37
CA THR A 162 -18.63 -2.37 10.27
C THR A 162 -17.25 -3.01 10.31
N GLU A 163 -16.43 -2.67 9.32
CA GLU A 163 -15.04 -3.10 9.24
C GLU A 163 -14.06 -1.93 9.37
N LYS A 164 -12.84 -2.23 9.84
CA LYS A 164 -11.76 -1.27 9.99
C LYS A 164 -10.54 -1.73 9.20
N PHE A 165 -10.10 -0.92 8.26
CA PHE A 165 -8.94 -1.16 7.41
C PHE A 165 -7.86 -0.13 7.71
N TYR A 166 -6.60 -0.49 7.51
CA TYR A 166 -5.45 0.38 7.79
C TYR A 166 -4.54 0.42 6.58
N GLN A 167 -4.47 1.56 5.91
CA GLN A 167 -3.55 1.77 4.79
C GLN A 167 -2.34 2.57 5.25
N ALA A 168 -1.14 2.01 5.07
CA ALA A 168 0.10 2.72 5.28
C ALA A 168 0.56 3.41 3.99
N THR A 169 1.11 4.61 4.12
CA THR A 169 1.65 5.40 3.01
C THR A 169 3.03 5.92 3.40
N PRO A 170 4.09 5.55 2.65
CA PRO A 170 5.41 6.04 2.94
C PRO A 170 5.54 7.52 2.57
N MET A 171 6.23 8.27 3.42
CA MET A 171 6.57 9.67 3.23
C MET A 171 8.09 9.83 3.24
N PRO A 172 8.75 9.60 2.09
CA PRO A 172 10.19 9.80 1.94
C PRO A 172 10.62 11.24 2.25
N ALA A 173 11.88 11.43 2.61
CA ALA A 173 12.45 12.75 2.88
C ALA A 173 12.24 13.75 1.72
N PHE A 174 12.53 13.33 0.48
CA PHE A 174 12.36 14.21 -0.69
C PHE A 174 10.90 14.64 -0.91
N VAL A 175 9.92 13.79 -0.56
CA VAL A 175 8.49 14.14 -0.63
C VAL A 175 8.18 15.20 0.43
N LYS A 176 8.69 15.04 1.65
CA LYS A 176 8.52 16.04 2.71
C LYS A 176 9.17 17.38 2.37
N ASP A 177 10.35 17.37 1.75
CA ASP A 177 11.03 18.58 1.30
C ASP A 177 10.26 19.29 0.20
N TYR A 178 9.76 18.53 -0.79
CA TYR A 178 8.85 19.05 -1.80
C TYR A 178 7.60 19.67 -1.16
N VAL A 179 6.96 19.00 -0.20
CA VAL A 179 5.77 19.53 0.48
C VAL A 179 6.08 20.84 1.22
N LYS A 180 7.19 20.90 1.96
CA LYS A 180 7.62 22.11 2.67
C LYS A 180 7.86 23.27 1.70
N ASP A 181 8.53 23.04 0.58
CA ASP A 181 8.73 24.05 -0.46
C ASP A 181 7.39 24.58 -0.99
N ARG A 182 6.49 23.69 -1.41
CA ARG A 182 5.20 24.06 -2.00
C ARG A 182 4.26 24.79 -1.04
N LEU A 183 4.35 24.49 0.26
CA LEU A 183 3.59 25.19 1.30
C LEU A 183 4.26 26.49 1.75
N GLY A 184 5.50 26.76 1.34
CA GLY A 184 6.27 27.93 1.76
C GLY A 184 6.84 27.81 3.17
N PHE A 185 7.08 26.58 3.63
CA PHE A 185 7.74 26.25 4.91
C PHE A 185 9.22 25.94 4.76
N ALA A 186 9.74 25.87 3.53
CA ALA A 186 11.17 25.68 3.31
C ALA A 186 11.98 26.80 3.98
N LYS A 187 13.03 26.43 4.72
CA LYS A 187 14.02 27.41 5.17
C LYS A 187 14.71 28.01 3.94
N PRO A 188 15.06 29.30 3.94
CA PRO A 188 15.93 29.86 2.92
C PRO A 188 17.20 29.01 2.83
N THR A 189 17.51 28.46 1.65
CA THR A 189 18.82 27.89 1.41
C THR A 189 19.85 28.99 1.63
N ALA A 190 20.85 28.73 2.48
CA ALA A 190 21.99 29.62 2.59
C ALA A 190 22.57 29.85 1.17
N PRO A 191 23.00 31.07 0.83
CA PRO A 191 23.58 31.32 -0.47
C PRO A 191 24.76 30.36 -0.68
N GLU A 192 24.80 29.71 -1.85
CA GLU A 192 25.94 28.90 -2.26
C GLU A 192 27.19 29.79 -2.13
N SER A 193 28.10 29.39 -1.23
CA SER A 193 29.42 30.00 -1.18
C SER A 193 30.12 29.64 -2.49
N ASN A 194 30.18 30.61 -3.40
CA ASN A 194 31.03 30.59 -4.60
C ASN A 194 32.50 30.40 -4.23
#